data_AF-A0A434A2Q0-F1
#
_entry.id   AF-A0A434A2Q0-F1
#
_cell.length_a   1.000
_cell.length_b   1.000
_cell.length_c   1.000
_cell.angle_alpha   90.00
_cell.angle_beta   90.00
_cell.angle_gamma   90.00
#
_symmetry.space_group_name_H-M   'P 1'
#
loop_
_entity.id
_entity.type
_entity.pdbx_description
1 polymer ?
#
loop_
_entity_poly.entity_id
_entity_poly.type
_entity_poly.pdbx_seq_one_letter_code
_entity_poly.pdbx_strand_id
1 'polypeptide(L)'
;MKIVKHKLKVYHGYLVVIISKDLNKVANKYNFPDASKYAAFTFEKCVDNVDSFYIVLDEKNIQYDIIAHEVVHLVNYIFDSHGCQLDSKNDEPQAYLTGYIFNKILKTIKKA
;
A
#
# COMPACT_ATOMS: atom_id res chain seq x y z
N MET A 1 -8.48 -7.44 12.88
CA MET A 1 -7.99 -6.36 12.00
C MET A 1 -6.78 -5.73 12.66
N LYS A 2 -5.59 -5.92 12.08
CA LYS A 2 -4.34 -5.30 12.51
C LYS A 2 -4.06 -4.11 11.61
N ILE A 3 -3.68 -2.97 12.20
CA ILE A 3 -3.32 -1.75 11.46
C ILE A 3 -1.93 -1.34 11.93
N VAL A 4 -0.99 -1.21 11.00
CA VAL A 4 0.37 -0.75 11.28
C VAL A 4 0.71 0.41 10.36
N LYS A 5 1.22 1.49 10.95
CA LYS A 5 1.56 2.73 10.24
C LYS A 5 3.07 2.91 10.23
N HIS A 6 3.64 3.11 9.03
CA HIS A 6 5.06 3.37 8.81
C HIS A 6 5.25 4.76 8.25
N LYS A 7 6.09 5.58 8.88
CA LYS A 7 6.47 6.89 8.32
C LYS A 7 7.38 6.68 7.09
N LEU A 8 7.04 7.29 5.97
CA LEU A 8 7.90 7.35 4.79
C LEU A 8 8.79 8.58 4.92
N LYS A 9 10.10 8.37 5.06
CA LYS A 9 11.03 9.47 5.36
C LYS A 9 11.33 10.35 4.15
N VAL A 10 11.49 9.72 2.98
CA VAL A 10 11.89 10.39 1.73
C VAL A 10 10.69 11.01 1.03
N TYR A 11 9.61 10.24 0.90
CA TYR A 11 8.39 10.66 0.20
C TYR A 11 7.34 11.27 1.14
N HIS A 12 7.73 11.64 2.37
CA HIS A 12 6.83 12.18 3.38
C HIS A 12 5.54 11.33 3.58
N GLY A 13 4.67 11.68 4.52
CA GLY A 13 3.46 10.87 4.76
C GLY A 13 3.70 9.45 5.31
N TYR A 14 2.77 8.55 5.03
CA TYR A 14 2.69 7.24 5.70
C TYR A 14 2.28 6.10 4.79
N LEU A 15 2.92 4.95 4.97
CA LEU A 15 2.41 3.65 4.51
C LEU A 15 1.58 3.01 5.63
N VAL A 16 0.32 2.69 5.36
CA VAL A 16 -0.60 2.05 6.29
C VAL A 16 -0.92 0.65 5.81
N VAL A 17 -0.48 -0.35 6.58
CA VAL A 17 -0.72 -1.77 6.29
C VAL A 17 -1.87 -2.25 7.17
N ILE A 18 -2.95 -2.71 6.54
CA ILE A 18 -4.11 -3.28 7.19
C ILE A 18 -4.20 -4.77 6.85
N ILE A 19 -4.28 -5.62 7.88
CA ILE A 19 -4.53 -7.06 7.72
C ILE A 19 -5.89 -7.38 8.34
N SER A 20 -6.80 -7.95 7.55
CA SER A 20 -8.19 -8.19 7.96
C SER A 20 -8.68 -9.55 7.48
N LYS A 21 -9.53 -10.21 8.29
CA LYS A 21 -10.29 -11.40 7.87
C LYS A 21 -11.51 -11.08 7.00
N ASP A 22 -11.86 -9.79 6.94
CA ASP A 22 -13.03 -9.26 6.24
C ASP A 22 -12.60 -7.97 5.54
N LEU A 23 -12.38 -8.06 4.23
CA LEU A 23 -11.99 -6.94 3.39
C LEU A 23 -13.15 -5.97 3.19
N ASN A 24 -14.39 -6.46 3.11
CA ASN A 24 -15.58 -5.62 2.93
C ASN A 24 -15.84 -4.72 4.12
N LYS A 25 -15.58 -5.20 5.33
CA LYS A 25 -15.59 -4.36 6.52
C LYS A 25 -14.60 -3.20 6.43
N VAL A 26 -13.41 -3.43 5.87
CA VAL A 26 -12.41 -2.37 5.67
C VAL A 26 -12.86 -1.45 4.54
N ALA A 27 -13.32 -2.00 3.41
CA ALA A 27 -13.80 -1.23 2.28
C ALA A 27 -14.91 -0.25 2.68
N ASN A 28 -15.95 -0.75 3.38
CA ASN A 28 -17.03 0.07 3.90
C ASN A 28 -16.54 1.16 4.87
N LYS A 29 -15.57 0.85 5.73
CA LYS A 29 -14.99 1.84 6.66
C LYS A 29 -14.30 3.00 5.93
N TYR A 30 -13.74 2.74 4.75
CA TYR A 30 -12.99 3.72 3.98
C TYR A 30 -13.72 4.18 2.71
N ASN A 31 -15.02 3.90 2.57
CA ASN A 31 -15.83 4.19 1.38
C ASN A 31 -15.21 3.67 0.07
N PHE A 32 -14.56 2.50 0.13
CA PHE A 32 -14.04 1.80 -1.03
C PHE A 32 -15.15 0.92 -1.64
N PRO A 33 -15.15 0.69 -2.97
CA PRO A 33 -16.10 -0.23 -3.63
C PRO A 33 -16.11 -1.63 -3.02
N ASP A 34 -17.15 -2.42 -3.35
CA ASP A 34 -17.26 -3.81 -2.87
C ASP A 34 -15.96 -4.59 -3.15
N ALA A 35 -15.37 -5.10 -2.08
CA ALA A 35 -14.12 -5.81 -2.07
C ALA A 35 -14.28 -7.33 -1.93
N SER A 36 -15.51 -7.84 -2.08
CA SER A 36 -15.83 -9.27 -1.98
C SER A 36 -15.01 -10.17 -2.92
N LYS A 37 -14.54 -9.63 -4.05
CA LYS A 37 -13.82 -10.36 -5.10
C LYS A 37 -12.31 -10.13 -5.09
N TYR A 38 -11.78 -9.27 -4.22
CA TYR A 38 -10.35 -8.97 -4.18
C TYR A 38 -9.64 -9.79 -3.12
N ALA A 39 -8.38 -10.13 -3.36
CA ALA A 39 -7.50 -10.74 -2.34
C ALA A 39 -6.76 -9.68 -1.51
N ALA A 40 -6.57 -8.50 -2.11
CA ALA A 40 -6.02 -7.31 -1.50
C ALA A 40 -6.50 -6.09 -2.29
N PHE A 41 -6.36 -4.90 -1.71
CA PHE A 41 -6.54 -3.67 -2.46
C PHE A 41 -5.72 -2.54 -1.84
N THR A 42 -5.48 -1.51 -2.64
CA THR A 42 -4.74 -0.31 -2.26
C THR A 42 -5.55 0.94 -2.57
N PHE A 43 -5.26 2.01 -1.82
CA PHE A 43 -5.82 3.33 -2.05
C PHE A 43 -4.95 4.37 -1.34
N GLU A 44 -5.11 5.64 -1.70
CA GLU A 44 -4.47 6.75 -1.03
C GLU A 44 -5.51 7.68 -0.38
N LYS A 45 -5.07 8.41 0.65
CA LYS A 45 -5.88 9.46 1.26
C LYS A 45 -4.96 10.55 1.79
N CYS A 46 -5.30 11.80 1.47
CA CYS A 46 -4.68 12.97 2.05
C CYS A 46 -5.53 13.49 3.21
N VAL A 47 -4.94 13.68 4.39
CA VAL A 47 -5.59 14.28 5.56
C VAL A 47 -4.64 15.35 6.11
N ASP A 48 -5.13 16.57 6.27
CA ASP A 48 -4.34 17.72 6.76
C ASP A 48 -3.02 17.92 6.00
N ASN A 49 -3.05 17.80 4.65
CA ASN A 49 -1.88 17.86 3.76
C ASN A 49 -0.81 16.78 4.04
N VAL A 50 -1.22 15.64 4.60
CA VAL A 50 -0.35 14.50 4.82
C VAL A 50 -0.90 13.29 4.08
N ASP A 51 -0.15 12.83 3.08
CA ASP A 51 -0.50 11.65 2.30
C ASP A 51 -0.35 10.37 3.13
N SER A 52 -1.33 9.48 2.97
CA SER A 52 -1.32 8.14 3.52
C SER A 52 -1.69 7.14 2.43
N PHE A 53 -0.80 6.19 2.21
CA PHE A 53 -0.91 5.13 1.21
C PHE A 53 -1.27 3.84 1.91
N TYR A 54 -2.42 3.26 1.56
CA TYR A 54 -3.02 2.12 2.24
C TYR A 54 -2.85 0.86 1.41
N ILE A 55 -2.48 -0.23 2.07
CA ILE A 55 -2.63 -1.59 1.57
C ILE A 55 -3.47 -2.40 2.54
N VAL A 56 -4.49 -3.06 2.01
CA VAL A 56 -5.38 -3.93 2.76
C VAL A 56 -5.20 -5.36 2.26
N LEU A 57 -4.81 -6.25 3.15
CA LEU A 57 -4.53 -7.66 2.85
C LEU A 57 -5.56 -8.55 3.54
N ASP A 58 -6.06 -9.56 2.82
CA ASP A 58 -6.81 -10.65 3.45
C ASP A 58 -5.87 -11.50 4.28
N GLU A 59 -6.14 -11.61 5.59
CA GLU A 59 -5.37 -12.41 6.54
C GLU A 59 -5.22 -13.88 6.09
N LYS A 60 -6.18 -14.41 5.34
CA LYS A 60 -6.16 -15.80 4.85
C LYS A 60 -5.44 -15.97 3.52
N ASN A 61 -5.19 -14.89 2.78
CA ASN A 61 -4.65 -14.97 1.42
C ASN A 61 -3.46 -14.01 1.21
N ILE A 62 -2.50 -14.05 2.14
CA ILE A 62 -1.27 -13.26 2.05
C ILE A 62 -0.25 -14.02 1.19
N GLN A 63 -0.17 -13.67 -0.09
CA GLN A 63 0.82 -14.20 -1.02
C GLN A 63 1.76 -13.10 -1.53
N TYR A 64 3.01 -13.46 -1.86
CA TYR A 64 4.02 -12.48 -2.22
C TYR A 64 3.77 -11.81 -3.57
N ASP A 65 3.18 -12.53 -4.51
CA ASP A 65 2.74 -12.02 -5.81
C ASP A 65 1.59 -11.00 -5.65
N ILE A 66 0.63 -11.27 -4.76
CA ILE A 66 -0.44 -10.31 -4.43
C ILE A 66 0.15 -9.03 -3.83
N ILE A 67 1.08 -9.16 -2.88
CA ILE A 67 1.75 -7.99 -2.29
C ILE A 67 2.53 -7.24 -3.35
N ALA A 68 3.27 -7.94 -4.22
CA ALA A 68 4.05 -7.31 -5.29
C ALA A 68 3.14 -6.53 -6.25
N HIS A 69 1.98 -7.08 -6.62
CA HIS A 69 0.97 -6.39 -7.43
C HIS A 69 0.52 -5.09 -6.77
N GLU A 70 0.09 -5.15 -5.51
CA GLU A 70 -0.37 -3.98 -4.77
C GLU A 70 0.74 -2.93 -4.54
N VAL A 71 2.00 -3.36 -4.43
CA VAL A 71 3.14 -2.44 -4.32
C VAL A 71 3.30 -1.60 -5.58
N VAL A 72 2.99 -2.13 -6.77
CA VAL A 72 3.02 -1.33 -8.01
C VAL A 72 2.05 -0.15 -7.90
N HIS A 73 0.81 -0.39 -7.45
CA HIS A 73 -0.18 0.69 -7.25
C HIS A 73 0.28 1.71 -6.21
N LEU A 74 0.79 1.25 -5.06
CA LEU A 74 1.32 2.14 -4.01
C LEU A 74 2.46 3.02 -4.51
N VAL A 75 3.39 2.47 -5.29
CA VAL A 75 4.53 3.22 -5.83
C VAL A 75 4.04 4.27 -6.82
N ASN A 76 3.07 3.93 -7.66
CA ASN A 76 2.47 4.87 -8.60
C ASN A 76 1.74 6.01 -7.86
N TYR A 77 0.99 5.71 -6.80
CA TYR A 77 0.36 6.72 -5.92
C TYR A 77 1.39 7.66 -5.31
N ILE A 78 2.48 7.12 -4.76
CA ILE A 78 3.56 7.93 -4.18
C ILE A 78 4.19 8.85 -5.23
N PHE A 79 4.43 8.34 -6.43
CA PHE A 79 5.02 9.13 -7.52
C PHE A 79 4.08 10.25 -7.96
N ASP A 80 2.80 9.93 -8.19
CA ASP A 80 1.79 10.91 -8.60
C ASP A 80 1.63 12.02 -7.57
N SER A 81 1.57 11.68 -6.27
CA SER A 81 1.46 12.67 -5.19
C SER A 81 2.67 13.62 -5.08
N HIS A 82 3.82 13.24 -5.66
CA HIS A 82 5.04 14.04 -5.72
C HIS A 82 5.31 14.65 -7.09
N GLY A 83 4.39 14.52 -8.05
CA GLY A 83 4.57 14.98 -9.43
C GLY A 83 5.69 14.25 -10.18
N CYS A 84 6.10 13.07 -9.72
CA CYS A 84 7.07 12.23 -10.41
C CYS A 84 6.39 11.48 -11.56
N GLN A 85 6.98 11.55 -12.75
CA GLN A 85 6.51 10.79 -13.91
C GLN A 85 7.25 9.44 -13.99
N LEU A 86 6.53 8.40 -14.39
CA LEU A 86 7.12 7.09 -14.66
C LEU A 86 8.03 7.19 -15.90
N ASP A 87 9.29 6.81 -15.74
CA ASP A 87 10.27 6.77 -16.82
C ASP A 87 10.81 5.35 -16.97
N SER A 88 10.31 4.62 -17.97
CA SER A 88 10.77 3.25 -18.28
C SER A 88 12.23 3.15 -18.75
N LYS A 89 12.89 4.29 -19.06
CA LYS A 89 14.32 4.31 -19.41
C LYS A 89 15.21 4.58 -18.20
N ASN A 90 14.67 5.21 -17.17
CA ASN A 90 15.33 5.50 -15.90
C ASN A 90 14.40 5.12 -14.73
N ASP A 91 14.08 3.84 -14.67
CA ASP A 91 13.12 3.27 -13.71
C ASP A 91 13.77 2.93 -12.36
N GLU A 92 15.06 3.20 -12.18
CA GLU A 92 15.79 2.94 -10.92
C GLU A 92 15.09 3.54 -9.68
N PRO A 93 14.60 4.79 -9.68
CA PRO A 93 13.88 5.34 -8.52
C PRO A 93 12.63 4.52 -8.18
N GLN A 94 11.90 4.05 -9.21
CA GLN A 94 10.71 3.22 -9.04
C GLN A 94 11.08 1.83 -8.51
N ALA A 95 12.14 1.22 -9.04
CA ALA A 95 12.63 -0.10 -8.61
C ALA A 95 13.09 -0.07 -7.13
N TYR A 96 13.85 0.96 -6.73
CA TYR A 96 14.27 1.14 -5.34
C TYR A 96 13.08 1.38 -4.40
N LEU A 97 12.14 2.24 -4.80
CA LEU A 97 10.95 2.50 -3.98
C LEU A 97 10.08 1.23 -3.84
N THR A 98 9.89 0.48 -4.92
CA THR A 98 9.19 -0.81 -4.93
C THR A 98 9.79 -1.76 -3.90
N GLY A 99 11.11 -1.99 -3.95
CA GLY A 99 11.81 -2.83 -2.98
C GLY A 99 11.69 -2.31 -1.54
N TYR A 100 11.75 -1.01 -1.34
CA TYR A 100 11.60 -0.39 -0.02
C TYR A 100 10.19 -0.62 0.57
N ILE A 101 9.13 -0.34 -0.19
CA ILE A 101 7.73 -0.50 0.24
C ILE A 101 7.41 -1.97 0.50
N PHE A 102 7.78 -2.86 -0.43
CA PHE A 102 7.58 -4.31 -0.29
C PHE A 102 8.21 -4.84 1.01
N ASN A 103 9.45 -4.44 1.29
CA ASN A 103 10.15 -4.84 2.52
C ASN A 103 9.48 -4.30 3.80
N LYS A 104 8.90 -3.10 3.77
CA LYS A 104 8.13 -2.56 4.91
C LYS A 104 6.87 -3.38 5.18
N ILE A 105 6.17 -3.80 4.12
CA ILE A 105 4.99 -4.66 4.22
C ILE A 105 5.38 -6.03 4.77
N LEU A 106 6.41 -6.68 4.22
CA LEU A 106 6.87 -7.98 4.71
C LEU A 106 7.30 -7.95 6.18
N LYS A 107 7.98 -6.89 6.62
CA LYS A 107 8.34 -6.70 8.05
C LYS A 107 7.11 -6.59 8.96
N THR A 108 5.98 -6.14 8.42
CA THR A 108 4.71 -6.03 9.17
C THR A 108 4.02 -7.38 9.31
N ILE A 109 4.06 -8.18 8.24
CA ILE A 109 3.46 -9.52 8.18
C ILE A 109 4.28 -10.51 9.01
N LYS A 110 5.61 -10.51 8.91
CA LYS A 110 6.49 -11.42 9.69
C LYS A 110 6.46 -11.17 11.21
N LYS A 111 5.94 -10.02 11.65
CA LYS A 111 5.70 -9.68 13.06
C LYS A 111 4.23 -9.85 13.47
N ALA A 112 3.43 -10.59 12.71
CA ALA A 112 2.02 -10.85 12.97
C ALA A 112 1.81 -12.25 13.51
#